data_AF-A0A1Y4MGL1-F1
#
_entry.id   AF-A0A1Y4MGL1-F1
#
_cell.length_a   1.000
_cell.length_b   1.000
_cell.length_c   1.000
_cell.angle_alpha   90.00
_cell.angle_beta   90.00
_cell.angle_gamma   90.00
#
_symmetry.space_group_name_H-M   'P 1'
#
loop_
_entity.id
_entity.type
_entity.pdbx_description
1 polymer ?
#
loop_
_entity_poly.entity_id
_entity_poly.type
_entity_poly.pdbx_seq_one_letter_code
_entity_poly.pdbx_strand_id
1 'polypeptide(L)'
;LSEVSQQRKQRVKIVATAQFFTRVAKPLREQAATVVSCSTWAGRLTRNREYDALQYAMVIENPVAVKRKVKPLHKASFVQSDALRACYDTFEKIRRMEKIQFSPRKDRGEN
;
A
#
# COMPACT_ATOMS: atom_id res chain seq x y z
N LEU A 1 18.77 -0.50 -5.27
CA LEU A 1 17.76 -0.76 -6.35
C LEU A 1 18.01 -2.06 -7.10
N SER A 2 19.27 -2.46 -7.30
CA SER A 2 19.69 -3.69 -7.98
C SER A 2 19.16 -4.99 -7.37
N GLU A 3 18.89 -5.04 -6.07
CA GLU A 3 18.33 -6.24 -5.42
C GLU A 3 16.81 -6.40 -5.65
N VAL A 4 16.05 -5.31 -5.68
CA VAL A 4 14.58 -5.37 -5.85
C VAL A 4 14.20 -5.86 -7.24
N SER A 5 14.98 -5.52 -8.27
CA SER A 5 14.75 -6.02 -9.64
C SER A 5 15.04 -7.53 -9.81
N GLN A 6 15.76 -8.16 -8.87
CA GLN A 6 16.06 -9.60 -8.88
C GLN A 6 15.04 -10.46 -8.11
N GLN A 7 13.93 -9.89 -7.66
CA GLN A 7 12.88 -10.57 -6.88
C GLN A 7 12.37 -11.88 -7.54
N ARG A 8 12.23 -11.93 -8.87
CA ARG A 8 11.78 -13.14 -9.59
C ARG A 8 12.80 -14.27 -9.51
N LYS A 9 14.09 -13.94 -9.54
CA LYS A 9 15.19 -14.92 -9.45
C LYS A 9 15.29 -15.49 -8.04
N GLN A 10 15.06 -14.67 -7.02
CA GLN A 10 15.03 -15.09 -5.62
C GLN A 10 13.68 -15.72 -5.20
N ARG A 11 12.68 -15.74 -6.10
CA ARG A 11 11.31 -16.23 -5.84
C ARG A 11 10.63 -15.56 -4.64
N VAL A 12 10.95 -14.30 -4.37
CA VAL A 12 10.35 -13.52 -3.28
C VAL A 12 9.19 -12.68 -3.81
N LYS A 13 8.04 -12.75 -3.15
CA LYS A 13 6.89 -11.89 -3.42
C LYS A 13 6.88 -10.73 -2.45
N ILE A 14 7.05 -9.52 -2.96
CA ILE A 14 6.96 -8.30 -2.16
C ILE A 14 5.50 -7.84 -2.13
N VAL A 15 4.95 -7.65 -0.93
CA VAL A 15 3.63 -7.07 -0.72
C VAL A 15 3.78 -5.83 0.13
N ALA A 16 3.35 -4.69 -0.39
CA ALA A 16 3.42 -3.41 0.29
C ALA A 16 2.03 -2.76 0.34
N THR A 17 1.79 -1.98 1.39
CA THR A 17 0.55 -1.22 1.57
C THR A 17 0.87 0.28 1.51
N ALA A 18 0.03 1.03 0.79
CA ALA A 18 0.14 2.48 0.69
C ALA A 18 -1.26 3.10 0.62
N GLN A 19 -1.43 4.28 1.21
CA GLN A 19 -2.69 5.02 1.15
C GLN A 19 -2.96 5.57 -0.26
N PHE A 20 -1.91 6.08 -0.91
CA PHE A 20 -1.98 6.63 -2.26
C PHE A 20 -0.88 6.00 -3.10
N PHE A 21 -1.27 5.36 -4.19
CA PHE A 21 -0.32 4.69 -5.08
C PHE A 21 0.72 5.68 -5.65
N THR A 22 0.32 6.91 -5.97
CA THR A 22 1.22 7.97 -6.48
C THR A 22 2.35 8.37 -5.54
N ARG A 23 2.21 8.12 -4.23
CA ARG A 23 3.24 8.41 -3.23
C ARG A 23 4.30 7.31 -3.12
N VAL A 24 4.09 6.18 -3.77
CA VAL A 24 5.09 5.11 -3.87
C VAL A 24 6.18 5.56 -4.82
N ALA A 25 7.44 5.32 -4.44
CA ALA A 25 8.60 5.66 -5.27
C ALA A 25 8.44 5.09 -6.69
N LYS A 26 8.71 5.92 -7.71
CA LYS A 26 8.53 5.56 -9.13
C LYS A 26 9.12 4.18 -9.51
N PRO A 27 10.34 3.82 -9.07
CA PRO A 27 10.89 2.50 -9.42
C PRO A 27 10.10 1.32 -8.87
N LEU A 28 9.46 1.46 -7.71
CA LEU A 28 8.61 0.41 -7.15
C LEU A 28 7.27 0.31 -7.88
N ARG A 29 6.74 1.43 -8.37
CA ARG A 29 5.52 1.45 -9.18
C ARG A 29 5.70 0.77 -10.53
N GLU A 30 6.83 1.03 -11.19
CA GLU A 30 7.18 0.42 -12.48
C GLU A 30 7.44 -1.08 -12.37
N GLN A 31 7.90 -1.56 -11.22
CA GLN A 31 8.17 -2.99 -10.97
C GLN A 31 6.97 -3.74 -10.36
N ALA A 32 5.90 -3.05 -9.98
CA ALA A 32 4.71 -3.66 -9.41
C ALA A 32 3.94 -4.45 -10.48
N ALA A 33 3.48 -5.65 -10.14
CA ALA A 33 2.66 -6.46 -11.05
C ALA A 33 1.18 -6.05 -10.97
N THR A 34 0.63 -6.00 -9.75
CA THR A 34 -0.78 -5.67 -9.53
C THR A 34 -0.94 -4.68 -8.38
N VAL A 35 -2.03 -3.93 -8.41
CA VAL A 35 -2.43 -3.02 -7.34
C VAL A 35 -3.83 -3.41 -6.87
N VAL A 36 -3.96 -3.64 -5.57
CA VAL A 36 -5.25 -3.94 -4.95
C VAL A 36 -5.78 -2.68 -4.27
N SER A 37 -6.92 -2.20 -4.75
CA SER A 37 -7.67 -1.13 -4.09
C SER A 37 -8.66 -1.75 -3.09
N CYS A 38 -8.49 -1.39 -1.82
CA CYS A 38 -9.34 -1.86 -0.73
C CYS A 38 -10.31 -0.74 -0.31
N SER A 39 -11.61 -1.05 -0.27
CA SER A 39 -12.66 -0.15 0.19
C SER A 39 -13.48 -0.84 1.26
N THR A 40 -13.51 -0.28 2.47
CA THR A 40 -14.35 -0.79 3.56
C THR A 40 -15.62 0.06 3.66
N TRP A 41 -16.76 -0.59 3.59
CA TRP A 41 -18.09 -0.01 3.74
C TRP A 41 -18.74 -0.49 5.04
N ALA A 42 -19.54 0.38 5.67
CA ALA A 42 -20.23 0.10 6.93
C ALA A 42 -19.32 -0.48 8.04
N GLY A 43 -18.04 -0.06 8.06
CA GLY A 43 -17.06 -0.44 9.10
C GLY A 43 -16.50 -1.87 9.02
N ARG A 44 -17.16 -2.81 8.32
CA ARG A 44 -16.76 -4.23 8.27
C ARG A 44 -16.77 -4.87 6.88
N LEU A 45 -17.54 -4.38 5.91
CA LEU A 45 -17.60 -4.99 4.58
C LEU A 45 -16.45 -4.46 3.72
N THR A 46 -15.41 -5.26 3.51
CA THR A 46 -14.28 -4.89 2.66
C THR A 46 -14.46 -5.43 1.25
N ARG A 47 -14.32 -4.54 0.26
CA ARG A 47 -14.30 -4.84 -1.17
C ARG A 47 -12.89 -4.59 -1.70
N ASN A 48 -12.29 -5.62 -2.25
CA ASN A 48 -10.98 -5.61 -2.88
C ASN A 48 -11.16 -5.65 -4.40
N ARG A 49 -10.50 -4.74 -5.09
CA ARG A 49 -10.45 -4.71 -6.56
C ARG A 49 -9.00 -4.73 -6.97
N GLU A 50 -8.60 -5.78 -7.67
CA GLU A 50 -7.26 -5.92 -8.20
C GLU A 50 -7.19 -5.33 -9.62
N TYR A 51 -6.16 -4.55 -9.87
CA TYR A 51 -5.89 -3.90 -11.14
C TYR A 51 -4.47 -4.22 -11.60
N ASP A 52 -4.26 -4.21 -12.91
CA ASP A 52 -2.92 -4.18 -13.48
C ASP A 52 -2.22 -2.87 -13.09
N ALA A 53 -0.99 -2.95 -12.58
CA ALA A 53 -0.30 -1.80 -12.02
C ALA A 53 0.00 -0.71 -13.06
N LEU A 54 0.34 -1.09 -14.31
CA LEU A 54 0.64 -0.14 -15.39
C LEU A 54 -0.63 0.61 -15.81
N GLN A 55 -1.73 -0.11 -16.02
CA GLN A 55 -3.01 0.53 -16.37
C GLN A 55 -3.51 1.45 -15.25
N TYR A 56 -3.35 1.02 -14.00
CA TYR A 56 -3.74 1.80 -12.83
C TYR A 56 -2.91 3.09 -12.69
N ALA A 57 -1.60 3.02 -12.93
CA ALA A 57 -0.71 4.20 -12.92
C ALA A 57 -1.13 5.26 -13.95
N MET A 58 -1.40 4.84 -15.18
CA MET A 58 -1.77 5.74 -16.29
C MET A 58 -3.06 6.51 -16.01
N VAL A 59 -4.02 5.90 -15.31
CA VAL A 59 -5.32 6.52 -15.02
C VAL A 59 -5.25 7.46 -13.82
N ILE A 60 -4.44 7.18 -12.81
CA ILE A 60 -4.32 8.08 -11.66
C ILE A 60 -3.59 9.38 -12.05
N GLU A 61 -2.58 9.30 -12.91
CA GLU A 61 -1.81 10.49 -13.30
C GLU A 61 -2.55 11.39 -14.29
N ASN A 62 -3.54 10.87 -15.02
CA ASN A 62 -4.30 11.63 -16.02
C ASN A 62 -5.83 11.54 -15.81
N PRO A 63 -6.46 12.57 -15.23
CA PRO A 63 -7.91 12.66 -15.04
C PRO A 63 -8.74 12.55 -16.34
N VAL A 64 -8.19 12.88 -17.51
CA VAL A 64 -8.88 12.76 -18.80
C VAL A 64 -8.93 11.29 -19.28
N ALA A 65 -7.93 10.50 -18.89
CA ALA A 65 -7.91 9.05 -19.14
C ALA A 65 -8.94 8.28 -18.30
N VAL A 66 -9.50 8.90 -17.25
CA VAL A 66 -10.55 8.34 -16.37
C VAL A 66 -11.82 7.94 -17.15
N LYS A 67 -12.06 8.52 -18.34
CA LYS A 67 -13.14 8.04 -19.23
C LYS A 67 -12.97 6.57 -19.64
N ARG A 68 -11.73 6.04 -19.67
CA ARG A 68 -11.47 4.60 -19.77
C ARG A 68 -11.55 3.99 -18.37
N LYS A 69 -12.71 3.42 -18.03
CA LYS A 69 -12.86 2.60 -16.81
C LYS A 69 -11.89 1.42 -16.89
N VAL A 70 -10.81 1.44 -16.09
CA VAL A 70 -9.93 0.27 -15.93
C VAL A 70 -10.79 -0.87 -15.39
N LYS A 71 -10.88 -1.97 -16.14
CA LYS A 71 -11.58 -3.16 -15.67
C LYS A 71 -10.70 -3.82 -14.61
N PRO A 72 -11.23 -4.10 -13.41
CA PRO A 72 -10.48 -4.86 -12.42
C PRO A 72 -10.28 -6.29 -12.94
N LEU A 73 -9.07 -6.81 -12.72
CA LEU A 73 -8.70 -8.19 -13.03
C LEU A 73 -9.46 -9.16 -12.14
N HIS A 74 -9.57 -8.82 -10.86
CA HIS A 74 -10.26 -9.63 -9.87
C HIS A 74 -11.03 -8.75 -8.87
N LYS A 75 -12.16 -9.28 -8.39
CA LYS A 75 -12.98 -8.65 -7.36
C LYS A 75 -13.23 -9.67 -6.26
N ALA A 76 -12.88 -9.31 -5.03
CA ALA A 76 -13.22 -10.11 -3.87
C ALA A 76 -13.90 -9.21 -2.84
N SER A 77 -14.84 -9.76 -2.09
CA SER A 77 -15.44 -9.07 -0.95
C SER A 77 -15.56 -10.01 0.21
N PHE A 78 -15.28 -9.51 1.40
CA PHE A 78 -15.40 -10.26 2.62
C PHE A 78 -15.87 -9.34 3.75
N VAL A 79 -16.53 -9.94 4.74
CA VAL A 79 -16.87 -9.26 5.99
C VAL A 79 -15.73 -9.51 6.97
N GLN A 80 -15.18 -8.44 7.52
CA GLN A 80 -14.12 -8.51 8.52
C GLN A 80 -14.66 -9.15 9.80
N SER A 81 -14.12 -10.32 10.15
CA SER A 81 -14.36 -10.94 11.45
C SER A 81 -13.61 -10.21 12.55
N ASP A 82 -14.06 -10.35 13.79
CA ASP A 82 -13.38 -9.74 14.93
C ASP A 82 -11.96 -10.31 15.12
N ALA A 83 -11.77 -11.60 14.84
CA ALA A 83 -10.44 -12.22 14.81
C ALA A 83 -9.48 -11.52 13.83
N LEU A 84 -9.94 -11.22 12.60
CA LEU A 84 -9.12 -10.56 11.58
C LEU A 84 -8.75 -9.13 11.97
N ARG A 85 -9.61 -8.43 12.72
CA ARG A 85 -9.32 -7.08 13.24
C ARG A 85 -8.38 -7.12 14.44
N ALA A 86 -8.50 -8.14 15.28
CA ALA A 86 -7.61 -8.34 16.43
C ALA A 86 -6.16 -8.67 16.02
N CYS A 87 -5.94 -9.21 14.81
CA CYS A 87 -4.60 -9.45 14.26
C CYS A 87 -3.76 -8.18 14.05
N TYR A 88 -4.33 -6.97 14.15
CA TYR A 88 -3.61 -5.73 13.93
C TYR A 88 -3.84 -4.76 15.10
N ASP A 89 -2.97 -4.81 16.12
CA ASP A 89 -3.01 -3.84 17.21
C ASP A 89 -2.44 -2.49 16.74
N THR A 90 -3.35 -1.57 16.39
CA THR A 90 -2.99 -0.20 16.03
C THR A 90 -2.44 0.59 17.21
N PHE A 91 -2.83 0.25 18.44
CA PHE A 91 -2.35 0.92 19.65
C PHE A 91 -0.92 0.54 20.00
N GLU A 92 -0.45 -0.64 19.61
CA GLU A 92 0.93 -1.05 19.85
C GLU A 92 1.93 -0.11 19.15
N LYS A 93 1.58 0.40 17.96
CA LYS A 93 2.38 1.42 17.29
C LYS A 93 2.46 2.73 18.09
N ILE A 94 1.35 3.16 18.69
CA ILE A 94 1.30 4.36 19.53
C ILE A 94 2.15 4.15 20.78
N ARG A 95 1.98 3.02 21.47
CA ARG A 95 2.78 2.63 22.65
C ARG A 95 4.27 2.54 22.33
N ARG A 96 4.63 2.09 21.13
CA ARG A 96 6.04 2.05 20.68
C ARG A 96 6.59 3.46 20.42
N MET A 97 5.80 4.36 19.84
CA MET A 97 6.20 5.75 19.60
C MET A 97 6.36 6.53 20.91
N GLU A 98 5.52 6.27 21.91
CA GLU A 98 5.61 6.87 23.24
C GLU A 98 6.95 6.57 23.95
N LYS A 99 7.49 5.36 23.74
CA LYS A 99 8.79 4.96 24.30
C LYS A 99 10.00 5.57 23.59
N ILE A 100 9.81 6.22 22.43
CA ILE A 100 10.89 6.88 21.71
C ILE A 100 11.10 8.25 22.37
N GLN A 101 12.14 8.35 23.20
CA GLN A 101 12.59 9.65 23.73
C GLN A 101 12.96 10.56 22.55
N PHE A 102 12.17 11.62 22.36
CA PHE A 102 12.40 12.58 21.30
C PHE A 102 13.64 13.39 21.68
N SER A 103 14.78 13.08 21.08
CA SER A 103 15.99 13.89 21.28
C SER A 103 15.69 15.35 20.90
N PRO A 104 15.97 16.32 21.81
CA PRO A 104 15.70 17.73 21.58
C PRO A 104 16.29 18.21 20.26
N ARG A 105 15.60 19.15 19.63
CA ARG A 105 15.98 19.71 18.33
C ARG A 105 17.38 20.36 18.31
N LYS A 106 17.95 20.62 19.50
CA LYS A 106 19.30 21.17 19.70
C LYS A 106 20.43 20.16 19.44
N ASP A 107 20.16 18.85 19.49
CA ASP A 107 21.17 17.80 19.33
C ASP A 107 21.21 17.20 17.91
N ARG A 108 20.39 17.71 16.99
CA ARG A 108 20.31 17.24 15.60
C ARG A 108 21.06 18.17 14.65
N GLY A 109 22.39 18.20 14.79
CA GLY A 109 23.26 18.76 13.77
C GLY A 109 24.54 19.41 14.28
N GLU A 110 25.58 18.61 14.50
CA GLU A 110 26.91 18.83 13.91
C GLU A 110 27.42 17.44 13.49
N ASN A 111 27.37 17.17 12.19
CA ASN A 111 28.19 16.22 11.41
C ASN A 111 27.59 16.09 10.00
#